data_AF-A0A1J5JGK4-F1
#
_entry.id   AF-A0A1J5JGK4-F1
#
_cell.length_a   1.000
_cell.length_b   1.000
_cell.length_c   1.000
_cell.angle_alpha   90.00
_cell.angle_beta   90.00
_cell.angle_gamma   90.00
#
_symmetry.space_group_name_H-M   'P 1'
#
loop_
_entity.id
_entity.type
_entity.pdbx_description
1 polymer ?
#
loop_
_entity_poly.entity_id
_entity_poly.type
_entity_poly.pdbx_seq_one_letter_code
_entity_poly.pdbx_strand_id
1 'polypeptide(L)'
;MKKWAKQREVLEKAAKDLSRRPFACEADARKAIELFLREYRHQPFILKGTVDEEIASSYARPGRPKKGEQPLNTVVYHAHIQIEEDREAMAHEKDLASTFVLITNLMDTKAYPDREVLKEYKEQNAVERQFRFLKQPVLLGPIFLKNKNRVEAMSFVFQLALLVAAYLEYRVRKSLEQEESPLILPGKRKSTNPTARALLEMFDYLLVVKQGSDRALINYQGPEVIRALELAGFGKEIYLFPPRGGG
;
A
#
# COMPACT_ATOMS: atom_id res chain seq x y z
N MET A 1 -12.77 -5.20 -5.87
CA MET A 1 -12.97 -4.61 -7.21
C MET A 1 -11.68 -4.51 -8.04
N LYS A 2 -10.55 -3.96 -7.57
CA LYS A 2 -9.30 -3.91 -8.37
C LYS A 2 -8.73 -5.26 -8.81
N LYS A 3 -9.03 -6.35 -8.09
CA LYS A 3 -8.51 -7.70 -8.39
C LYS A 3 -9.10 -8.29 -9.67
N TRP A 4 -10.43 -8.28 -9.82
CA TRP A 4 -11.11 -8.85 -10.99
C TRP A 4 -10.86 -8.07 -12.28
N ALA A 5 -10.77 -6.74 -12.21
CA ALA A 5 -10.40 -5.92 -13.37
C ALA A 5 -9.01 -6.30 -13.92
N LYS A 6 -8.04 -6.52 -13.03
CA LYS A 6 -6.69 -6.98 -13.43
C LYS A 6 -6.70 -8.41 -13.97
N GLN A 7 -7.50 -9.31 -13.38
CA GLN A 7 -7.65 -10.68 -13.89
C GLN A 7 -8.28 -10.70 -15.28
N ARG A 8 -9.32 -9.89 -15.50
CA ARG A 8 -9.97 -9.72 -16.80
C ARG A 8 -9.00 -9.19 -17.86
N GLU A 9 -8.19 -8.18 -17.53
CA GLU A 9 -7.18 -7.64 -18.45
C GLU A 9 -6.17 -8.71 -18.89
N VAL A 10 -5.71 -9.55 -17.96
CA VAL A 10 -4.81 -10.68 -18.27
C VAL A 10 -5.50 -11.71 -19.18
N LEU A 11 -6.76 -12.05 -18.88
CA LEU A 11 -7.58 -12.96 -19.68
C LEU A 11 -7.83 -12.43 -21.10
N GLU A 12 -8.22 -11.17 -21.24
CA GLU A 12 -8.47 -10.52 -22.54
C GLU A 12 -7.20 -10.47 -23.39
N LYS A 13 -6.05 -10.19 -22.75
CA LYS A 13 -4.76 -10.24 -23.43
C LYS A 13 -4.44 -11.65 -23.93
N ALA A 14 -4.58 -12.66 -23.08
CA ALA A 14 -4.33 -14.05 -23.45
C ALA A 14 -5.28 -14.54 -24.56
N ALA A 15 -6.56 -14.19 -24.48
CA ALA A 15 -7.56 -14.50 -25.51
C ALA A 15 -7.23 -13.84 -26.85
N LYS A 16 -6.73 -12.60 -26.83
CA LYS A 16 -6.27 -11.88 -28.03
C LYS A 16 -5.01 -12.48 -28.63
N ASP A 17 -4.08 -12.93 -27.80
CA ASP A 17 -2.87 -13.61 -28.27
C ASP A 17 -3.21 -14.98 -28.89
N LEU A 18 -4.19 -15.69 -28.32
CA LEU A 18 -4.72 -16.94 -28.89
C LEU A 18 -5.42 -16.70 -30.24
N SER A 19 -6.26 -15.67 -30.35
CA SER A 19 -6.98 -15.38 -31.60
C SER A 19 -6.08 -14.92 -32.73
N ARG A 20 -4.91 -14.35 -32.44
CA ARG A 20 -3.92 -13.97 -33.47
C ARG A 20 -3.13 -15.15 -34.01
N ARG A 21 -3.15 -16.30 -33.34
CA ARG A 21 -2.39 -17.48 -33.74
C ARG A 21 -3.17 -18.24 -34.82
N PRO A 22 -2.64 -18.36 -36.05
CA PRO A 22 -3.25 -19.20 -37.06
C PRO A 22 -2.97 -20.68 -36.76
N PHE A 23 -3.97 -21.53 -37.01
CA PHE A 23 -3.86 -22.99 -36.91
C PHE A 23 -4.06 -23.61 -38.29
N ALA A 24 -3.31 -24.68 -38.58
CA ALA A 24 -3.37 -25.38 -39.86
C ALA A 24 -4.62 -26.26 -40.00
N CYS A 25 -5.27 -26.62 -38.88
CA CYS A 25 -6.51 -27.38 -38.89
C CYS A 25 -7.44 -26.96 -37.74
N GLU A 26 -8.73 -27.23 -37.91
CA GLU A 26 -9.76 -26.94 -36.91
C GLU A 26 -9.50 -27.68 -35.60
N ALA A 27 -9.00 -28.92 -35.66
CA ALA A 27 -8.73 -29.73 -34.48
C ALA A 27 -7.68 -29.10 -33.55
N ASP A 28 -6.64 -28.48 -34.12
CA ASP A 28 -5.62 -27.78 -33.35
C ASP A 28 -6.18 -26.51 -32.69
N ALA A 29 -7.03 -25.76 -33.39
CA ALA A 29 -7.71 -24.59 -32.84
C ALA A 29 -8.65 -24.99 -31.68
N ARG A 30 -9.44 -26.05 -31.83
CA ARG A 30 -10.29 -26.61 -30.77
C ARG A 30 -9.48 -27.09 -29.56
N LYS A 31 -8.35 -27.76 -29.79
CA LYS A 31 -7.45 -28.19 -28.71
C LYS A 31 -6.82 -27.01 -27.98
N ALA A 32 -6.49 -25.93 -28.69
CA ALA A 32 -5.99 -24.71 -28.07
C ALA A 32 -7.05 -24.01 -27.20
N ILE A 33 -8.31 -24.02 -27.63
CA ILE A 33 -9.46 -23.57 -26.82
C ILE A 33 -9.56 -24.41 -25.55
N GLU A 34 -9.53 -25.74 -25.66
CA GLU A 34 -9.65 -26.63 -24.48
C GLU A 34 -8.54 -26.35 -23.45
N LEU A 35 -7.30 -26.18 -23.91
CA LEU A 35 -6.18 -25.81 -23.05
C LEU A 35 -6.39 -24.46 -22.36
N PHE A 36 -6.90 -23.46 -23.09
CA PHE A 36 -7.21 -22.14 -22.55
C PHE A 36 -8.29 -22.23 -21.47
N LEU A 37 -9.40 -22.93 -21.74
CA LEU A 37 -10.48 -23.12 -20.77
C LEU A 37 -9.98 -23.82 -19.51
N ARG A 38 -9.09 -24.81 -19.65
CA ARG A 38 -8.50 -25.53 -18.51
C ARG A 38 -7.58 -24.65 -17.68
N GLU A 39 -6.75 -23.84 -18.32
CA GLU A 39 -5.81 -22.93 -17.64
C GLU A 39 -6.54 -21.90 -16.78
N TYR A 40 -7.65 -21.36 -17.29
CA TYR A 40 -8.38 -20.26 -16.65
C TYR A 40 -9.65 -20.69 -15.89
N ARG A 41 -9.90 -21.99 -15.74
CA ARG A 41 -11.12 -22.55 -15.13
C ARG A 41 -11.44 -22.10 -13.70
N HIS A 42 -10.44 -21.61 -12.96
CA HIS A 42 -10.56 -21.21 -11.56
C HIS A 42 -10.83 -19.71 -11.39
N GLN A 43 -10.92 -18.96 -12.49
CA GLN A 43 -11.26 -17.55 -12.43
C GLN A 43 -12.79 -17.37 -12.44
N PRO A 44 -13.32 -16.29 -11.86
CA PRO A 44 -14.77 -16.07 -11.77
C PRO A 44 -15.32 -15.51 -13.09
N PHE A 45 -15.00 -16.15 -14.21
CA PHE A 45 -15.43 -15.79 -15.56
C PHE A 45 -15.96 -17.03 -16.28
N ILE A 46 -17.03 -16.83 -17.04
CA ILE A 46 -17.56 -17.81 -17.97
C ILE A 46 -16.78 -17.64 -19.28
N LEU A 47 -16.12 -18.70 -19.72
CA LEU A 47 -15.32 -18.71 -20.94
C LEU A 47 -15.97 -19.61 -21.98
N LYS A 48 -16.22 -19.08 -23.18
CA LYS A 48 -16.79 -19.81 -24.31
C LYS A 48 -15.84 -19.70 -25.50
N GLY A 49 -15.51 -20.83 -26.13
CA GLY A 49 -14.62 -20.86 -27.28
C GLY A 49 -15.36 -21.11 -28.59
N THR A 50 -14.94 -20.42 -29.65
CA THR A 50 -15.40 -20.63 -31.03
C THR A 50 -14.21 -20.70 -31.98
N VAL A 51 -14.39 -21.37 -33.12
CA VAL A 51 -13.37 -21.45 -34.17
C VAL A 51 -13.93 -20.77 -35.41
N ASP A 52 -13.14 -19.86 -35.97
CA ASP A 52 -13.45 -19.18 -37.22
C ASP A 52 -12.48 -19.63 -38.33
N GLU A 53 -12.97 -19.70 -39.56
CA GLU A 53 -12.19 -20.03 -40.75
C GLU A 53 -11.84 -18.76 -41.52
N GLU A 54 -10.57 -18.62 -41.91
CA GLU A 54 -10.09 -17.52 -42.74
C GLU A 54 -9.32 -18.07 -43.96
N ILE A 55 -9.53 -17.47 -45.13
CA ILE A 55 -8.76 -17.78 -46.33
C ILE A 55 -7.54 -16.86 -46.39
N ALA A 56 -6.38 -17.40 -46.01
CA ALA A 56 -5.11 -16.70 -46.11
C ALA A 56 -4.57 -16.79 -47.55
N SER A 57 -4.39 -15.64 -48.20
CA SER A 57 -3.79 -15.53 -49.53
C SER A 57 -2.28 -15.29 -49.41
N SER A 58 -1.46 -16.18 -49.96
CA SER A 58 0.01 -16.01 -49.99
C SER A 58 0.56 -16.17 -51.41
N TYR A 59 1.73 -15.61 -51.69
CA TYR A 59 2.41 -15.79 -52.98
C TYR A 59 3.61 -16.73 -52.79
N ALA A 60 3.92 -17.53 -53.81
CA ALA A 60 4.94 -18.59 -53.73
C ALA A 60 6.37 -18.06 -53.45
N ARG A 61 6.61 -16.76 -53.58
CA ARG A 61 7.92 -16.13 -53.34
C ARG A 61 7.79 -14.88 -52.47
N PRO A 62 8.76 -14.63 -51.57
CA PRO A 62 8.87 -13.36 -50.87
C PRO A 62 9.12 -12.20 -51.85
N GLY A 63 8.37 -11.10 -51.72
CA GLY A 63 8.56 -9.87 -52.51
C GLY A 63 7.33 -9.44 -53.31
N ARG A 64 7.50 -8.45 -54.20
CA ARG A 64 6.41 -7.93 -55.05
C ARG A 64 5.95 -9.03 -56.04
N PRO A 65 4.65 -9.36 -56.09
CA PRO A 65 4.14 -10.36 -57.02
C PRO A 65 4.48 -10.02 -58.47
N LYS A 66 4.79 -11.03 -59.28
CA LYS A 66 4.96 -10.81 -60.72
C LYS A 66 3.61 -10.45 -61.36
N LYS A 67 3.65 -9.67 -62.44
CA LYS A 67 2.45 -9.29 -63.19
C LYS A 67 1.73 -10.55 -63.69
N GLY A 68 0.55 -10.85 -63.13
CA GLY A 68 -0.27 -12.02 -63.47
C GLY A 68 -0.10 -13.24 -62.54
N GLU A 69 0.70 -13.16 -61.48
CA GLU A 69 0.84 -14.24 -60.48
C GLU A 69 -0.42 -14.31 -59.59
N GLN A 70 -1.03 -15.49 -59.49
CA GLN A 70 -2.22 -15.69 -58.64
C GLN A 70 -1.82 -16.09 -57.22
N PRO A 71 -2.54 -15.60 -56.18
CA PRO A 71 -2.30 -16.00 -54.80
C PRO A 71 -2.67 -17.48 -54.58
N LEU A 72 -1.87 -18.15 -53.76
CA LEU A 72 -2.17 -19.44 -53.15
C LEU A 72 -3.06 -19.20 -51.94
N ASN A 73 -4.31 -19.66 -52.03
CA ASN A 73 -5.28 -19.59 -50.95
C ASN A 73 -5.11 -20.81 -50.04
N THR A 74 -4.87 -20.58 -48.76
CA THR A 74 -4.81 -21.62 -47.73
C THR A 74 -5.86 -21.32 -46.68
N VAL A 75 -6.65 -22.33 -46.30
CA VAL A 75 -7.59 -22.19 -45.17
C VAL A 75 -6.78 -22.25 -43.88
N VAL A 76 -6.96 -21.24 -43.04
CA VAL A 76 -6.39 -21.18 -41.68
C VAL A 76 -7.52 -21.02 -40.67
N TYR A 77 -7.31 -21.55 -39.49
CA TYR A 77 -8.30 -21.55 -38.41
C TYR A 77 -7.84 -20.64 -37.28
N HIS A 78 -8.77 -19.89 -36.69
CA HIS A 78 -8.52 -19.01 -35.56
C HIS A 78 -9.39 -19.38 -34.37
N ALA A 79 -8.79 -19.41 -33.18
CA ALA A 79 -9.47 -19.74 -31.93
C ALA A 79 -9.87 -18.46 -31.19
N HIS A 80 -11.17 -18.27 -30.97
CA HIS A 80 -11.73 -17.11 -30.29
C HIS A 80 -12.27 -17.51 -28.92
N ILE A 81 -12.08 -16.65 -27.92
CA ILE A 81 -12.63 -16.83 -26.58
C ILE A 81 -13.51 -15.63 -26.24
N GLN A 82 -14.78 -15.90 -25.96
CA GLN A 82 -15.71 -14.95 -25.36
C GLN A 82 -15.61 -15.05 -23.83
N ILE A 83 -15.47 -13.90 -23.18
CA ILE A 83 -15.31 -13.78 -21.73
C ILE A 83 -16.55 -13.07 -21.17
N GLU A 84 -17.28 -13.77 -20.31
CA GLU A 84 -18.44 -13.25 -19.60
C GLU A 84 -18.17 -13.28 -18.09
N GLU A 85 -18.78 -12.35 -17.35
CA GLU A 85 -18.63 -12.31 -15.89
C GLU A 85 -19.53 -13.36 -15.24
N ASP A 86 -18.96 -14.22 -14.40
CA ASP A 86 -19.74 -15.11 -13.54
C ASP A 86 -20.14 -14.35 -12.27
N ARG A 87 -21.34 -13.75 -12.29
CA ARG A 87 -21.81 -12.94 -11.17
C ARG A 87 -21.95 -13.74 -9.88
N GLU A 88 -22.29 -15.02 -9.96
CA GLU A 88 -22.46 -15.88 -8.79
C GLU A 88 -21.09 -16.23 -8.19
N ALA A 89 -20.13 -16.66 -9.02
CA ALA A 89 -18.78 -16.94 -8.57
C ALA A 89 -18.09 -15.68 -8.00
N MET A 90 -18.27 -14.52 -8.65
CA MET A 90 -17.74 -13.25 -8.14
C MET A 90 -18.39 -12.85 -6.80
N ALA A 91 -19.70 -13.03 -6.64
CA ALA A 91 -20.38 -12.77 -5.38
C ALA A 91 -19.85 -13.69 -4.27
N HIS A 92 -19.71 -14.98 -4.56
CA HIS A 92 -19.16 -15.95 -3.62
C HIS A 92 -17.72 -15.63 -3.19
N GLU A 93 -16.83 -15.30 -4.14
CA GLU A 93 -15.47 -14.85 -3.82
C GLU A 93 -15.46 -13.59 -2.98
N LYS A 94 -16.38 -12.65 -3.24
CA LYS A 94 -16.51 -11.41 -2.47
C LYS A 94 -16.90 -11.72 -1.03
N ASP A 95 -17.88 -12.60 -0.83
CA ASP A 95 -18.36 -12.95 0.50
C ASP A 95 -17.25 -13.61 1.31
N LEU A 96 -16.53 -14.57 0.73
CA LEU A 96 -15.36 -15.19 1.35
C LEU A 96 -14.27 -14.15 1.69
N ALA A 97 -13.95 -13.25 0.75
CA ALA A 97 -12.93 -12.22 0.95
C ALA A 97 -13.35 -11.11 1.93
N SER A 98 -14.66 -10.94 2.16
CA SER A 98 -15.22 -9.95 3.07
C SER A 98 -15.52 -10.49 4.47
N THR A 99 -15.37 -11.80 4.68
CA THR A 99 -15.59 -12.44 5.96
C THR A 99 -14.41 -12.16 6.90
N PHE A 100 -14.69 -11.54 8.04
CA PHE A 100 -13.70 -11.23 9.07
C PHE A 100 -14.15 -11.84 10.39
N VAL A 101 -13.51 -12.93 10.81
CA VAL A 101 -13.87 -13.66 12.03
C VAL A 101 -13.09 -13.11 13.23
N LEU A 102 -13.80 -12.71 14.27
CA LEU A 102 -13.23 -12.32 15.56
C LEU A 102 -13.75 -13.27 16.64
N ILE A 103 -12.83 -13.72 17.50
CA ILE A 103 -13.15 -14.53 18.68
C ILE A 103 -12.83 -13.68 19.89
N THR A 104 -13.81 -13.50 20.78
CA THR A 104 -13.66 -12.71 22.00
C THR A 104 -14.26 -13.44 23.19
N ASN A 105 -13.72 -13.20 24.39
CA ASN A 105 -14.27 -13.66 25.66
C ASN A 105 -15.26 -12.65 26.28
N LEU A 106 -15.54 -11.54 25.58
CA LEU A 106 -16.54 -10.54 25.98
C LEU A 106 -17.95 -11.09 25.70
N MET A 107 -18.61 -11.58 26.76
CA MET A 107 -19.91 -12.25 26.64
C MET A 107 -21.11 -11.28 26.68
N ASP A 108 -20.93 -10.06 27.21
CA ASP A 108 -22.00 -9.06 27.28
C ASP A 108 -22.12 -8.29 25.96
N THR A 109 -23.04 -8.73 25.11
CA THR A 109 -23.28 -8.13 23.79
C THR A 109 -23.97 -6.76 23.83
N LYS A 110 -24.53 -6.36 24.98
CA LYS A 110 -25.09 -5.01 25.16
C LYS A 110 -24.01 -4.01 25.52
N ALA A 111 -23.09 -4.40 26.41
CA ALA A 111 -21.94 -3.58 26.76
C ALA A 111 -20.89 -3.53 25.63
N TYR A 112 -20.75 -4.62 24.86
CA TYR A 112 -19.77 -4.75 23.78
C TYR A 112 -20.44 -5.18 22.47
N PRO A 113 -21.11 -4.25 21.76
CA PRO A 113 -21.65 -4.53 20.44
C PRO A 113 -20.55 -4.91 19.44
N ASP A 114 -20.88 -5.77 18.47
CA ASP A 114 -19.94 -6.28 17.45
C ASP A 114 -19.09 -5.19 16.78
N ARG A 115 -19.70 -4.02 16.51
CA ARG A 115 -19.02 -2.87 15.91
C ARG A 115 -17.90 -2.32 16.79
N GLU A 116 -18.13 -2.22 18.10
CA GLU A 116 -17.13 -1.71 19.04
C GLU A 116 -16.01 -2.74 19.23
N VAL A 117 -16.34 -4.03 19.29
CA VAL A 117 -15.34 -5.12 19.32
C VAL A 117 -14.45 -5.09 18.06
N LEU A 118 -15.07 -4.93 16.88
CA LEU A 118 -14.32 -4.83 15.62
C LEU A 118 -13.45 -3.57 15.58
N LYS A 119 -13.97 -2.43 16.05
CA LYS A 119 -13.24 -1.16 16.08
C LYS A 119 -12.00 -1.28 16.98
N GLU A 120 -12.17 -1.76 18.20
CA GLU A 120 -11.08 -1.98 19.16
C GLU A 120 -10.01 -2.91 18.57
N TYR A 121 -10.43 -4.03 17.96
CA TYR A 121 -9.50 -4.94 17.30
C TYR A 121 -8.71 -4.25 16.16
N LYS A 122 -9.39 -3.47 15.31
CA LYS A 122 -8.72 -2.76 14.20
C LYS A 122 -7.78 -1.67 14.70
N GLU A 123 -8.04 -1.08 15.86
CA GLU A 123 -7.19 -0.08 16.51
C GLU A 123 -5.91 -0.69 17.12
N GLN A 124 -5.84 -2.02 17.36
CA GLN A 124 -4.58 -2.69 17.75
C GLN A 124 -3.44 -2.48 16.74
N ASN A 125 -3.75 -2.25 15.47
CA ASN A 125 -2.74 -1.90 14.45
C ASN A 125 -1.98 -0.59 14.79
N ALA A 126 -2.57 0.29 15.60
CA ALA A 126 -1.87 1.49 16.10
C ALA A 126 -0.74 1.12 17.06
N VAL A 127 -0.98 0.13 17.93
CA VAL A 127 0.04 -0.41 18.86
C VAL A 127 1.19 -1.02 18.07
N GLU A 128 0.91 -1.85 17.07
CA GLU A 128 1.97 -2.43 16.21
C GLU A 128 2.81 -1.37 15.47
N ARG A 129 2.17 -0.29 15.05
CA ARG A 129 2.83 0.84 14.39
C ARG A 129 3.78 1.58 15.33
N GLN A 130 3.40 1.73 16.59
CA GLN A 130 4.28 2.29 17.62
C GLN A 130 5.45 1.33 17.92
N PHE A 131 5.23 0.03 18.01
CA PHE A 131 6.36 -0.92 18.14
C PHE A 131 7.30 -0.91 16.93
N ARG A 132 6.80 -0.63 15.72
CA ARG A 132 7.66 -0.44 14.54
C ARG A 132 8.62 0.73 14.71
N PHE A 133 8.23 1.81 15.39
CA PHE A 133 9.12 2.93 15.71
C PHE A 133 10.32 2.47 16.55
N LEU A 134 10.10 1.66 17.59
CA LEU A 134 11.20 1.07 18.38
C LEU A 134 12.07 0.11 17.60
N LYS A 135 11.48 -0.67 16.69
CA LYS A 135 12.21 -1.67 15.91
C LYS A 135 13.04 -1.06 14.77
N GLN A 136 12.95 0.25 14.51
CA GLN A 136 13.73 0.90 13.45
C GLN A 136 15.19 1.11 13.92
N PRO A 137 16.18 0.43 13.29
CA PRO A 137 17.59 0.53 13.70
C PRO A 137 18.15 1.96 13.61
N VAL A 138 17.53 2.80 12.77
CA VAL A 138 17.95 4.19 12.51
C VAL A 138 17.77 5.10 13.72
N LEU A 139 16.82 4.82 14.61
CA LEU A 139 16.53 5.67 15.79
C LEU A 139 17.33 5.27 17.03
N LEU A 140 17.66 3.99 17.18
CA LEU A 140 18.30 3.47 18.40
C LEU A 140 19.77 3.08 18.21
N GLY A 141 20.24 2.96 16.96
CA GLY A 141 21.54 2.39 16.66
C GLY A 141 21.63 0.90 17.08
N PRO A 142 22.79 0.27 16.88
CA PRO A 142 23.00 -1.10 17.35
C PRO A 142 23.12 -1.13 18.87
N ILE A 143 22.21 -1.84 19.53
CA ILE A 143 22.16 -1.99 20.99
C ILE A 143 22.84 -3.30 21.39
N PHE A 144 24.04 -3.21 21.98
CA PHE A 144 24.79 -4.37 22.44
C PHE A 144 24.66 -4.53 23.97
N LEU A 145 23.65 -5.29 24.42
CA LEU A 145 23.44 -5.57 25.85
C LEU A 145 23.93 -6.98 26.17
N LYS A 146 24.82 -7.09 27.17
CA LYS A 146 25.51 -8.34 27.54
C LYS A 146 24.81 -9.16 28.62
N ASN A 147 23.85 -8.58 29.35
CA ASN A 147 23.17 -9.25 30.47
C ASN A 147 21.67 -8.96 30.50
N LYS A 148 20.90 -9.86 31.12
CA LYS A 148 19.44 -9.82 31.16
C LYS A 148 18.90 -8.56 31.84
N ASN A 149 19.48 -8.16 32.97
CA ASN A 149 19.03 -6.98 33.71
C ASN A 149 19.11 -5.70 32.88
N ARG A 150 20.16 -5.54 32.05
CA ARG A 150 20.28 -4.39 31.14
C ARG A 150 19.25 -4.44 30.01
N VAL A 151 18.87 -5.63 29.53
CA VAL A 151 17.78 -5.79 28.54
C VAL A 151 16.45 -5.36 29.13
N GLU A 152 16.15 -5.77 30.36
CA GLU A 152 14.93 -5.37 31.08
C GLU A 152 14.89 -3.85 31.29
N ALA A 153 15.96 -3.27 31.84
CA ALA A 153 16.05 -1.82 32.03
C ALA A 153 15.91 -1.05 30.71
N MET A 154 16.54 -1.51 29.62
CA MET A 154 16.40 -0.90 28.31
C MET A 154 14.96 -0.98 27.78
N SER A 155 14.26 -2.08 28.06
CA SER A 155 12.87 -2.26 27.65
C SER A 155 11.96 -1.23 28.31
N PHE A 156 12.20 -0.91 29.59
CA PHE A 156 11.49 0.18 30.27
C PHE A 156 11.79 1.55 29.66
N VAL A 157 13.06 1.84 29.34
CA VAL A 157 13.44 3.10 28.67
C VAL A 157 12.74 3.24 27.31
N PHE A 158 12.64 2.16 26.53
CA PHE A 158 11.92 2.16 25.26
C PHE A 158 10.42 2.36 25.42
N GLN A 159 9.80 1.77 26.44
CA GLN A 159 8.39 2.02 26.75
C GLN A 159 8.14 3.49 27.10
N LEU A 160 9.03 4.11 27.90
CA LEU A 160 8.95 5.54 28.21
C LEU A 160 9.13 6.40 26.95
N ALA A 161 10.10 6.08 26.10
CA ALA A 161 10.31 6.80 24.84
C ALA A 161 9.08 6.69 23.91
N LEU A 162 8.46 5.51 23.84
CA LEU A 162 7.19 5.32 23.12
C LEU A 162 6.06 6.16 23.68
N LEU A 163 5.93 6.20 25.01
CA LEU A 163 4.90 6.99 25.65
C LEU A 163 5.06 8.49 25.32
N VAL A 164 6.29 9.01 25.38
CA VAL A 164 6.61 10.39 25.00
C VAL A 164 6.30 10.65 23.52
N ALA A 165 6.71 9.73 22.63
CA ALA A 165 6.43 9.85 21.20
C ALA A 165 4.92 9.83 20.89
N ALA A 166 4.17 8.91 21.51
CA ALA A 166 2.72 8.82 21.38
C ALA A 166 2.02 10.08 21.92
N TYR A 167 2.50 10.62 23.04
CA TYR A 167 1.97 11.85 23.60
C TYR A 167 2.26 13.08 22.70
N LEU A 168 3.46 13.16 22.12
CA LEU A 168 3.79 14.20 21.14
C LEU A 168 2.86 14.14 19.92
N GLU A 169 2.65 12.94 19.36
CA GLU A 169 1.70 12.72 18.26
C GLU A 169 0.29 13.15 18.66
N TYR A 170 -0.19 12.71 19.83
CA TYR A 170 -1.51 13.05 20.34
C TYR A 170 -1.69 14.57 20.46
N ARG A 171 -0.72 15.26 21.07
CA ARG A 171 -0.73 16.72 21.26
C ARG A 171 -0.84 17.45 19.92
N VAL A 172 0.06 17.15 18.99
CA VAL A 172 0.08 17.82 17.68
C VAL A 172 -1.19 17.54 16.89
N ARG A 173 -1.66 16.30 16.86
CA ARG A 173 -2.90 15.92 16.14
C ARG A 173 -4.12 16.62 16.72
N LYS A 174 -4.24 16.65 18.05
CA LYS A 174 -5.34 17.33 18.73
C LYS A 174 -5.34 18.84 18.46
N SER A 175 -4.17 19.48 18.43
CA SER A 175 -4.07 20.89 18.06
C SER A 175 -4.42 21.10 16.58
N LEU A 176 -4.00 20.20 15.69
CA LEU A 176 -4.35 20.25 14.25
C LEU A 176 -5.84 20.05 14.00
N GLU A 177 -6.57 19.30 14.83
CA GLU A 177 -8.04 19.18 14.72
C GLU A 177 -8.76 20.52 14.93
N GLN A 178 -8.12 21.47 15.62
CA GLN A 178 -8.65 22.81 15.86
C GLN A 178 -8.30 23.79 14.73
N GLU A 179 -7.45 23.38 13.79
CA GLU A 179 -7.02 24.18 12.65
C GLU A 179 -7.52 23.57 11.34
N GLU A 180 -7.96 24.38 10.38
CA GLU A 180 -8.41 23.85 9.07
C GLU A 180 -7.23 23.47 8.14
N SER A 181 -6.00 23.87 8.51
CA SER A 181 -4.83 23.73 7.63
C SER A 181 -3.93 22.57 8.04
N PRO A 182 -3.51 21.69 7.10
CA PRO A 182 -2.59 20.60 7.41
C PRO A 182 -1.19 21.13 7.74
N LEU A 183 -0.42 20.35 8.50
CA LEU A 183 1.01 20.60 8.68
C LEU A 183 1.76 20.23 7.40
N ILE A 184 2.71 21.07 6.97
CA ILE A 184 3.56 20.80 5.82
C ILE A 184 4.88 20.18 6.30
N LEU A 185 5.00 18.87 6.13
CA LEU A 185 6.19 18.11 6.47
C LEU A 185 7.32 18.32 5.44
N PRO A 186 8.58 17.98 5.79
CA PRO A 186 9.70 17.99 4.87
C PRO A 186 9.38 17.24 3.56
N GLY A 187 9.78 17.85 2.44
CA GLY A 187 9.39 17.42 1.09
C GLY A 187 8.01 17.90 0.64
N LYS A 188 7.46 18.96 1.27
CA LYS A 188 6.17 19.59 0.93
C LYS A 188 4.96 18.65 1.06
N ARG A 189 5.03 17.66 1.96
CA ARG A 189 3.95 16.69 2.18
C ARG A 189 2.95 17.25 3.19
N LYS A 190 1.69 17.39 2.79
CA LYS A 190 0.59 17.79 3.67
C LYS A 190 0.18 16.63 4.58
N SER A 191 0.07 16.87 5.88
CA SER A 191 -0.34 15.86 6.86
C SER A 191 -1.22 16.45 7.96
N THR A 192 -2.39 15.85 8.18
CA THR A 192 -3.24 16.07 9.37
C THR A 192 -2.96 15.05 10.47
N ASN A 193 -2.18 14.01 10.17
CA ASN A 193 -1.88 12.91 11.09
C ASN A 193 -0.36 12.64 11.16
N PRO A 194 0.46 13.65 11.53
CA PRO A 194 1.92 13.49 11.55
C PRO A 194 2.36 12.45 12.59
N THR A 195 3.49 11.79 12.32
CA THR A 195 4.11 10.84 13.26
C THR A 195 5.18 11.51 14.10
N ALA A 196 5.52 10.96 15.26
CA ALA A 196 6.58 11.46 16.13
C ALA A 196 7.90 11.56 15.36
N ARG A 197 8.21 10.55 14.55
CA ARG A 197 9.39 10.56 13.67
C ARG A 197 9.40 11.76 12.72
N ALA A 198 8.29 12.03 12.03
CA ALA A 198 8.22 13.16 11.10
C ALA A 198 8.37 14.50 11.83
N LEU A 199 7.82 14.61 13.04
CA LEU A 199 7.96 15.80 13.88
C LEU A 199 9.40 15.99 14.37
N LEU A 200 10.05 14.91 14.84
CA LEU A 200 11.47 14.94 15.22
C LEU A 200 12.36 15.31 14.04
N GLU A 201 12.10 14.75 12.85
CA GLU A 201 12.80 15.13 11.60
C GLU A 201 12.60 16.62 11.26
N MET A 202 11.46 17.24 11.60
CA MET A 202 11.29 18.69 11.47
C MET A 202 12.15 19.46 12.48
N PHE A 203 12.23 18.97 13.71
CA PHE A 203 13.01 19.62 14.77
C PHE A 203 14.53 19.50 14.56
N ASP A 204 15.01 18.53 13.77
CA ASP A 204 16.42 18.44 13.36
C ASP A 204 16.89 19.68 12.57
N TYR A 205 15.98 20.48 12.01
CA TYR A 205 16.30 21.74 11.33
C TYR A 205 16.40 22.94 12.29
N LEU A 206 16.21 22.73 13.59
CA LEU A 206 16.40 23.74 14.62
C LEU A 206 17.82 23.63 15.20
N LEU A 207 18.60 24.70 15.04
CA LEU A 207 19.93 24.81 15.61
C LEU A 207 19.92 25.86 16.72
N VAL A 208 20.35 25.48 17.91
CA VAL A 208 20.58 26.43 19.00
C VAL A 208 22.05 26.83 19.02
N VAL A 209 22.34 28.10 18.79
CA VAL A 209 23.68 28.67 18.94
C VAL A 209 23.77 29.35 20.31
N LYS A 210 24.82 29.04 21.06
CA LYS A 210 25.10 29.63 22.37
C LYS A 210 26.39 30.44 22.32
N GLN A 211 26.33 31.70 22.75
CA GLN A 211 27.49 32.58 22.89
C GLN A 211 27.47 33.20 24.29
N GLY A 212 28.35 32.74 25.18
CA GLY A 212 28.31 33.15 26.59
C GLY A 212 27.01 32.71 27.28
N SER A 213 26.28 33.65 27.87
CA SER A 213 24.94 33.43 28.44
C SER A 213 23.83 33.40 27.40
N ASP A 214 24.08 33.95 26.21
CA ASP A 214 23.04 34.22 25.23
C ASP A 214 22.82 33.01 24.31
N ARG A 215 21.57 32.83 23.90
CA ARG A 215 21.14 31.77 23.00
C ARG A 215 20.34 32.34 21.85
N ALA A 216 20.57 31.82 20.66
CA ALA A 216 19.79 32.10 19.48
C ALA A 216 19.29 30.79 18.86
N LEU A 217 18.05 30.78 18.38
CA LEU A 217 17.47 29.67 17.63
C LEU A 217 17.51 30.00 16.14
N ILE A 218 18.20 29.17 15.37
CA ILE A 218 18.26 29.24 13.91
C ILE A 218 17.36 28.15 13.35
N ASN A 219 16.51 28.52 12.39
CA ASN A 219 15.62 27.60 11.68
C ASN A 219 15.90 27.68 10.17
N TYR A 220 16.27 26.54 9.57
CA TYR A 220 16.66 26.46 8.16
C TYR A 220 15.55 26.06 7.20
N GLN A 221 14.36 25.67 7.68
CA GLN A 221 13.28 25.11 6.84
C GLN A 221 11.98 25.92 6.77
N GLY A 222 11.94 27.08 7.42
CA GLY A 222 10.79 27.99 7.36
C GLY A 222 9.76 27.77 8.48
N PRO A 223 8.60 28.47 8.41
CA PRO A 223 7.72 28.66 9.57
C PRO A 223 7.08 27.37 10.11
N GLU A 224 6.94 26.34 9.27
CA GLU A 224 6.29 25.09 9.64
C GLU A 224 7.00 24.33 10.77
N VAL A 225 8.33 24.50 10.90
CA VAL A 225 9.07 23.90 12.01
C VAL A 225 8.70 24.55 13.35
N ILE A 226 8.53 25.87 13.36
CA ILE A 226 8.08 26.61 14.56
C ILE A 226 6.61 26.29 14.85
N ARG A 227 5.76 26.25 13.82
CA ARG A 227 4.36 25.83 13.97
C ARG A 227 4.25 24.42 14.55
N ALA A 228 5.10 23.48 14.15
CA ALA A 228 5.13 22.13 14.72
C ALA A 228 5.47 22.13 16.23
N LEU A 229 6.36 23.02 16.69
CA LEU A 229 6.62 23.22 18.13
C LEU A 229 5.40 23.78 18.85
N GLU A 230 4.77 24.81 18.29
CA GLU A 230 3.60 25.47 18.86
C GLU A 230 2.43 24.48 18.99
N LEU A 231 2.18 23.68 17.95
CA LEU A 231 1.18 22.59 17.97
C LEU A 231 1.49 21.53 19.04
N ALA A 232 2.76 21.24 19.30
CA ALA A 232 3.18 20.35 20.39
C ALA A 232 2.91 20.98 21.78
N GLY A 233 2.76 22.30 21.85
CA GLY A 233 2.51 23.08 23.07
C GLY A 233 3.70 23.89 23.56
N PHE A 234 4.72 24.06 22.72
CA PHE A 234 5.94 24.74 23.12
C PHE A 234 6.21 25.95 22.24
N GLY A 235 6.44 27.09 22.87
CA GLY A 235 7.02 28.24 22.18
C GLY A 235 8.52 28.04 21.94
N LYS A 236 9.10 28.71 20.95
CA LYS A 236 10.55 28.70 20.66
C LYS A 236 11.41 29.11 21.85
N GLU A 237 10.81 29.81 22.81
CA GLU A 237 11.39 30.32 24.05
C GLU A 237 12.01 29.19 24.90
N ILE A 238 11.52 27.95 24.78
CA ILE A 238 12.12 26.80 25.49
C ILE A 238 13.60 26.57 25.11
N TYR A 239 14.00 27.01 23.91
CA TYR A 239 15.38 26.90 23.43
C TYR A 239 16.23 28.12 23.80
N LEU A 240 15.59 29.27 24.02
CA LEU A 240 16.24 30.54 24.34
C LEU A 240 16.46 30.68 25.86
N PHE A 241 15.49 30.25 26.65
CA PHE A 241 15.47 30.38 28.11
C PHE A 241 15.24 29.00 28.75
N PRO A 242 16.23 28.09 28.68
CA PRO A 242 16.09 26.81 29.35
C PRO A 242 15.93 27.03 30.86
N PRO A 243 15.11 26.22 31.55
CA PRO A 243 15.00 26.28 33.00
C PRO A 243 16.40 26.17 33.62
N ARG A 244 16.70 27.02 34.61
CA ARG A 244 17.97 26.96 35.35
C ARG A 244 18.08 25.55 35.92
N GLY A 245 19.04 24.77 35.43
CA GLY A 245 19.30 23.44 35.98
C GLY A 245 19.54 23.58 37.48
N GLY A 246 18.73 22.90 38.29
CA GLY A 246 19.15 22.58 39.65
C GLY A 246 20.44 21.80 39.54
N GLY A 247 21.50 22.32 40.15
CA GLY A 247 22.78 21.62 40.28
C GLY A 247 22.65 20.37 41.15
#